data_AF-A0A934BEI3-F1
#
_entry.id   AF-A0A934BEI3-F1
#
_cell.length_a   1.000
_cell.length_b   1.000
_cell.length_c   1.000
_cell.angle_alpha   90.00
_cell.angle_beta   90.00
_cell.angle_gamma   90.00
#
_symmetry.space_group_name_H-M   'P 1'
#
loop_
_entity.id
_entity.type
_entity.pdbx_description
1 polymer ?
#
loop_
_entity_poly.entity_id
_entity_poly.type
_entity_poly.pdbx_seq_one_letter_code
_entity_poly.pdbx_strand_id
1 'polypeptide(L)' 'FGFKRGDFPNAEFVSDRTISLPLSAKLTEEDTDDVIRAVKKIIEKHSL' A
#
# COMPACT_ATOMS: atom_id res chain seq x y z
N PHE A 1 14.09 26.22 -1.61
CA PHE A 1 13.88 25.24 -2.69
C PHE A 1 12.39 25.25 -3.04
N GLY A 2 12.04 25.50 -4.31
CA GLY A 2 10.66 25.72 -4.76
C GLY A 2 10.09 24.53 -5.54
N PHE A 3 10.23 23.32 -5.00
CA PHE A 3 9.73 22.11 -5.65
C PHE A 3 8.20 22.09 -5.71
N LYS A 4 7.66 21.58 -6.80
CA LYS A 4 6.23 21.44 -7.04
C LYS A 4 5.90 20.07 -7.64
N ARG A 5 4.63 19.69 -7.55
CA ARG A 5 4.11 18.49 -8.20
C ARG A 5 4.43 18.51 -9.70
N GLY A 6 4.91 17.40 -10.24
CA GLY A 6 5.38 17.25 -11.61
C GLY A 6 6.89 17.43 -11.79
N ASP A 7 7.62 17.92 -10.77
CA ASP A 7 9.09 17.99 -10.84
C ASP A 7 9.72 16.59 -10.75
N PHE A 8 9.04 15.63 -10.10
CA PHE A 8 9.50 14.25 -9.94
C PHE A 8 8.40 13.23 -10.26
N PRO A 9 7.96 13.14 -11.53
CA PRO A 9 6.74 12.40 -11.90
C PRO A 9 6.83 10.90 -11.59
N ASN A 10 8.02 10.29 -11.69
CA ASN A 10 8.21 8.87 -11.35
C ASN A 10 8.14 8.62 -9.85
N ALA A 11 8.73 9.50 -9.04
CA ALA A 11 8.68 9.38 -7.58
C ALA A 11 7.24 9.56 -7.09
N GLU A 12 6.54 10.54 -7.65
CA GLU A 12 5.13 10.82 -7.42
C GLU A 12 4.21 9.64 -7.81
N PHE A 13 4.42 9.06 -8.99
CA PHE A 13 3.66 7.89 -9.45
C PHE A 13 3.77 6.72 -8.48
N VAL A 14 4.98 6.48 -7.94
CA VAL A 14 5.21 5.41 -6.96
C VAL A 14 4.59 5.78 -5.61
N SER A 15 4.84 7.00 -5.10
CA SER A 15 4.39 7.38 -3.75
C SER A 15 2.88 7.41 -3.62
N ASP A 16 2.16 7.90 -4.63
CA ASP A 16 0.70 8.04 -4.60
C ASP A 16 -0.05 6.71 -4.49
N ARG A 17 0.61 5.62 -4.88
CA ARG A 17 0.01 4.29 -5.00
C ARG A 17 0.62 3.29 -4.02
N THR A 18 1.62 3.71 -3.24
CA THR A 18 2.28 2.89 -2.24
C THR A 18 1.51 2.94 -0.93
N ILE A 19 1.28 1.78 -0.33
CA ILE A 19 0.72 1.63 1.00
C ILE A 19 1.65 0.79 1.86
N SER A 20 1.70 1.07 3.17
CA SER A 20 2.45 0.25 4.12
C SER A 20 1.55 -0.82 4.71
N LEU A 21 1.99 -2.08 4.64
CA LEU A 21 1.37 -3.20 5.35
C LEU A 21 2.15 -3.50 6.63
N PRO A 22 1.51 -4.07 7.66
CA PRO A 22 2.22 -4.52 8.85
C PRO A 22 3.33 -5.52 8.47
N LEU A 23 4.55 -5.24 8.92
CA LEU A 23 5.68 -6.16 8.78
C LEU A 23 6.57 -6.01 10.02
N SER A 24 6.50 -6.99 10.92
CA SER A 24 7.33 -7.02 12.12
C SER A 24 7.51 -8.45 12.62
N ALA A 25 8.53 -8.70 13.42
CA ALA A 25 8.78 -9.99 14.06
C ALA A 25 7.70 -10.40 15.09
N LYS A 26 6.75 -9.51 15.40
CA LYS A 26 5.66 -9.78 16.35
C LYS A 26 4.39 -10.31 15.67
N LEU A 27 4.35 -10.33 14.34
CA LEU A 27 3.18 -10.82 13.61
C LEU A 27 3.07 -12.33 13.78
N THR A 28 1.87 -12.76 14.14
CA THR A 28 1.50 -14.16 14.10
C THR A 28 1.12 -14.59 12.68
N GLU A 29 0.97 -15.89 12.45
CA GLU A 29 0.42 -16.42 11.20
C GLU A 29 -1.00 -15.89 10.95
N GLU A 30 -1.82 -15.81 12.00
CA GLU A 30 -3.19 -15.27 11.93
C GLU A 30 -3.21 -13.80 11.52
N ASP A 31 -2.33 -12.96 12.10
CA ASP A 31 -2.19 -11.55 11.70
C ASP A 31 -1.85 -11.41 10.21
N THR A 32 -0.98 -12.31 9.71
CA THR A 32 -0.55 -12.31 8.31
C THR A 32 -1.71 -12.71 7.39
N ASP A 33 -2.44 -13.77 7.74
CA ASP A 33 -3.61 -14.25 6.99
C ASP A 33 -4.74 -13.22 6.96
N ASP A 34 -4.95 -12.49 8.05
CA ASP A 34 -5.92 -11.41 8.14
C ASP A 34 -5.58 -10.25 7.20
N VAL A 35 -4.30 -9.83 7.15
CA VAL A 35 -3.84 -8.82 6.19
C VAL A 35 -4.07 -9.28 4.75
N ILE A 36 -3.72 -10.52 4.42
CA ILE A 36 -3.93 -11.09 3.07
C ILE A 36 -5.41 -11.06 2.69
N ARG A 37 -6.29 -11.51 3.60
CA ARG A 37 -7.73 -11.57 3.37
C ARG A 37 -8.34 -10.18 3.19
N ALA A 38 -7.91 -9.21 4.01
CA ALA A 38 -8.38 -7.83 3.92
C ALA A 38 -8.00 -7.20 2.57
N VAL A 39 -6.74 -7.35 2.15
CA VAL A 39 -6.26 -6.80 0.87
C VAL A 39 -7.03 -7.40 -0.31
N LYS A 40 -7.17 -8.74 -0.36
CA LYS A 40 -7.95 -9.42 -1.41
C LYS A 40 -9.39 -8.91 -1.48
N LYS A 41 -10.07 -8.84 -0.34
CA LYS A 41 -11.45 -8.35 -0.24
C LYS A 41 -11.61 -6.92 -0.77
N ILE A 42 -10.67 -6.03 -0.46
CA ILE A 42 -10.70 -4.64 -0.92
C ILE A 42 -10.50 -4.58 -2.43
N ILE A 43 -9.53 -5.31 -2.97
CA ILE A 43 -9.29 -5.36 -4.42
C ILE A 43 -10.54 -5.89 -5.13
N GLU A 44 -11.09 -7.02 -4.70
CA GLU A 44 -12.29 -7.60 -5.29
C GLU A 44 -13.49 -6.64 -5.26
N LYS A 45 -13.70 -5.92 -4.15
CA LYS A 45 -14.80 -4.96 -4.00
C LYS A 45 -14.68 -3.76 -4.95
N HIS A 46 -13.47 -3.35 -5.32
CA HIS A 46 -13.21 -2.12 -6.06
C HIS A 46 -12.71 -2.35 -7.51
N SER A 47 -12.73 -3.58 -8.01
CA SER A 47 -12.30 -3.93 -9.39
C SER A 47 -13.38 -3.73 -10.47
N LEU A 48 -14.29 -2.75 -10.30
CA LEU A 48 -15.31 -2.38 -11.31
C LEU A 48 -14.87 -1.17 -12.13
#